data_AF-B3XZX7-F1
#
_entry.id   AF-B3XZX7-F1
#
_cell.length_a   1.000
_cell.length_b   1.000
_cell.length_c   1.000
_cell.angle_alpha   90.00
_cell.angle_beta   90.00
_cell.angle_gamma   90.00
#
_symmetry.space_group_name_H-M   'P 1'
#
loop_
_entity.id
_entity.type
_entity.pdbx_description
1 polymer ?
#
loop_
_entity_poly.entity_id
_entity_poly.type
_entity_poly.pdbx_seq_one_letter_code
_entity_poly.pdbx_strand_id
1 'polypeptide(L)'
;AITHDTPGQTLRDYALSSGAGYFMNLPYVTTFMGPQKVATPQSLSVPVWQGTPEENSRMLRSAVIFYGGGQVGFGVIDQKIKDKLVFTNHKGAANSIGFVENFPPPPALGKSYLFEDVEQGYEGATTFVLPSNKQLYEFCFTVPMSKDMFRTANESQIMYSANLSRYRLFGNIQNCIQEFIRSLGYTCYGYASPFSGMMPAIAS
;
A
#
# COMPACT_ATOMS: atom_id res chain seq x y z
N ALA A 1 24.86 11.61 -11.04
CA ALA A 1 24.92 12.77 -11.97
C ALA A 1 24.55 12.28 -13.36
N ILE A 2 23.73 13.02 -14.11
CA ILE A 2 23.42 12.69 -15.52
C ILE A 2 24.69 12.96 -16.34
N THR A 3 25.10 12.01 -17.15
CA THR A 3 26.26 12.15 -18.04
C THR A 3 25.82 11.76 -19.45
N HIS A 4 26.44 12.37 -20.47
CA HIS A 4 26.08 12.07 -21.86
C HIS A 4 26.45 10.63 -22.25
N ASP A 5 27.57 10.12 -21.72
CA ASP A 5 28.23 8.91 -22.25
C ASP A 5 28.24 7.71 -21.30
N THR A 6 27.74 7.83 -20.07
CA THR A 6 27.70 6.67 -19.15
C THR A 6 26.40 5.89 -19.37
N PRO A 7 26.46 4.59 -19.76
CA PRO A 7 25.28 3.77 -19.91
C PRO A 7 24.42 3.76 -18.65
N GLY A 8 23.11 4.00 -18.80
CA GLY A 8 22.18 4.04 -17.69
C GLY A 8 22.16 5.37 -16.92
N GLN A 9 22.94 6.38 -17.31
CA GLN A 9 22.89 7.74 -16.76
C GLN A 9 22.65 8.79 -17.85
N THR A 10 22.21 8.38 -19.03
CA THR A 10 21.93 9.30 -20.13
C THR A 10 20.65 10.10 -19.86
N LEU A 11 20.44 11.17 -20.64
CA LEU A 11 19.19 11.94 -20.58
C LEU A 11 17.96 11.07 -20.84
N ARG A 12 18.07 10.06 -21.73
CA ARG A 12 16.96 9.14 -22.04
C ARG A 12 16.63 8.24 -20.85
N ASP A 13 17.65 7.75 -20.15
CA ASP A 13 17.45 6.90 -18.98
C ASP A 13 16.85 7.70 -17.82
N TYR A 14 17.31 8.94 -17.63
CA TYR A 14 16.73 9.87 -16.67
C TYR A 14 15.26 10.21 -17.01
N ALA A 15 14.93 10.43 -18.28
CA ALA A 15 13.57 10.71 -18.71
C ALA A 15 12.62 9.53 -18.41
N LEU A 16 13.07 8.30 -18.67
CA LEU A 16 12.33 7.08 -18.32
C LEU A 16 12.11 6.97 -16.80
N SER A 17 13.16 7.18 -16.01
CA SER A 17 13.15 7.15 -14.55
C SER A 17 12.19 8.18 -13.95
N SER A 18 12.26 9.42 -14.45
CA SER A 18 11.39 10.51 -14.02
C SER A 18 9.92 10.19 -14.30
N GLY A 19 9.61 9.65 -15.48
CA GLY A 19 8.26 9.22 -15.82
C GLY A 19 7.77 8.01 -15.00
N ALA A 20 8.66 7.05 -14.70
CA ALA A 20 8.34 5.87 -13.91
C ALA A 20 7.93 6.23 -12.46
N GLY A 21 8.56 7.24 -11.88
CA GLY A 21 8.31 7.68 -10.50
C GLY A 21 7.22 8.75 -10.34
N TYR A 22 6.82 9.44 -11.42
CA TYR A 22 5.99 10.65 -11.32
C TYR A 22 4.72 10.45 -10.48
N PHE A 23 3.93 9.43 -10.81
CA PHE A 23 2.63 9.21 -10.17
C PHE A 23 2.78 8.94 -8.68
N MET A 24 3.89 8.37 -8.21
CA MET A 24 4.10 8.03 -6.81
C MET A 24 4.26 9.25 -5.89
N ASN A 25 4.59 10.41 -6.46
CA ASN A 25 4.72 11.66 -5.73
C ASN A 25 3.42 12.46 -5.69
N LEU A 26 2.35 11.99 -6.35
CA LEU A 26 1.07 12.66 -6.26
C LEU A 26 0.46 12.44 -4.87
N PRO A 27 -0.18 13.47 -4.30
CA PRO A 27 -1.00 13.26 -3.12
C PRO A 27 -2.11 12.24 -3.47
N TYR A 28 -2.47 11.37 -2.53
CA TYR A 28 -3.58 10.40 -2.64
C TYR A 28 -3.35 9.14 -3.49
N VAL A 29 -2.11 8.81 -3.87
CA VAL A 29 -1.81 7.56 -4.61
C VAL A 29 -2.22 6.33 -3.83
N THR A 30 -2.06 6.37 -2.51
CA THR A 30 -2.56 5.38 -1.56
C THR A 30 -3.04 6.09 -0.32
N THR A 31 -4.17 5.65 0.23
CA THR A 31 -4.67 6.13 1.52
C THR A 31 -5.06 4.95 2.40
N PHE A 32 -5.07 5.19 3.71
CA PHE A 32 -5.42 4.15 4.68
C PHE A 32 -6.82 3.59 4.41
N MET A 33 -7.78 4.47 4.14
CA MET A 33 -9.20 4.13 3.94
C MET A 33 -9.62 3.89 2.48
N GLY A 34 -8.71 4.12 1.53
CA GLY A 34 -8.99 4.09 0.10
C GLY A 34 -9.75 5.31 -0.42
N PRO A 35 -10.12 5.33 -1.72
CA PRO A 35 -10.82 6.45 -2.35
C PRO A 35 -12.24 6.71 -1.81
N GLN A 36 -12.94 5.64 -1.42
CA GLN A 36 -14.32 5.64 -0.93
C GLN A 36 -15.33 6.27 -1.90
N LYS A 37 -15.26 5.94 -3.19
CA LYS A 37 -16.05 6.56 -4.26
C LYS A 37 -17.12 5.65 -4.86
N VAL A 38 -16.94 4.32 -4.81
CA VAL A 38 -17.93 3.37 -5.31
C VAL A 38 -19.11 3.23 -4.36
N ALA A 39 -20.25 2.90 -4.94
CA ALA A 39 -21.48 2.58 -4.22
C ALA A 39 -21.26 1.39 -3.28
N THR A 40 -21.83 1.47 -2.08
CA THR A 40 -21.86 0.35 -1.13
C THR A 40 -23.14 -0.47 -1.32
N PRO A 41 -23.19 -1.72 -0.83
CA PRO A 41 -24.41 -2.52 -0.87
C PRO A 41 -25.63 -1.80 -0.29
N GLN A 42 -25.45 -1.06 0.82
CA GLN A 42 -26.50 -0.28 1.45
C GLN A 42 -27.05 0.80 0.51
N SER A 43 -26.17 1.54 -0.19
CA SER A 43 -26.61 2.56 -1.16
C SER A 43 -27.30 1.97 -2.39
N LEU A 44 -26.98 0.72 -2.73
CA LEU A 44 -27.61 -0.03 -3.82
C LEU A 44 -28.85 -0.81 -3.36
N SER A 45 -29.22 -0.76 -2.08
CA SER A 45 -30.30 -1.55 -1.48
C SER A 45 -30.16 -3.07 -1.70
N VAL A 46 -28.93 -3.58 -1.71
CA VAL A 46 -28.62 -5.01 -1.78
C VAL A 46 -27.91 -5.46 -0.50
N PRO A 47 -28.02 -6.74 -0.09
CA PRO A 47 -27.32 -7.22 1.10
C PRO A 47 -25.80 -7.18 0.93
N VAL A 48 -25.09 -7.04 2.05
CA VAL A 48 -23.64 -7.23 2.12
C VAL A 48 -23.31 -8.65 1.64
N TRP A 49 -22.24 -8.79 0.86
CA TRP A 49 -21.80 -10.10 0.38
C TRP A 49 -21.50 -11.04 1.56
N GLN A 50 -21.91 -12.31 1.47
CA GLN A 50 -21.55 -13.34 2.43
C GLN A 50 -21.08 -14.58 1.69
N GLY A 51 -19.98 -15.17 2.13
CA GLY A 51 -19.39 -16.36 1.51
C GLY A 51 -18.41 -17.05 2.44
N THR A 52 -18.03 -18.28 2.09
CA THR A 52 -17.01 -19.03 2.84
C THR A 52 -15.62 -18.40 2.70
N PRO A 53 -14.69 -18.63 3.64
CA PRO A 53 -13.29 -18.18 3.50
C PRO A 53 -12.66 -18.62 2.17
N GLU A 54 -12.96 -19.83 1.70
CA GLU A 54 -12.44 -20.40 0.46
C GLU A 54 -13.00 -19.69 -0.78
N GLU A 55 -14.29 -19.36 -0.79
CA GLU A 55 -14.90 -18.58 -1.87
C GLU A 55 -14.36 -17.15 -1.88
N ASN A 56 -14.30 -16.51 -0.71
CA ASN A 56 -13.82 -15.14 -0.58
C ASN A 56 -12.36 -15.00 -0.99
N SER A 57 -11.49 -15.95 -0.60
CA SER A 57 -10.08 -15.94 -1.00
C SER A 57 -9.90 -16.18 -2.49
N ARG A 58 -10.67 -17.07 -3.12
CA ARG A 58 -10.66 -17.27 -4.60
C ARG A 58 -11.13 -16.02 -5.34
N MET A 59 -12.22 -15.40 -4.88
CA MET A 59 -12.77 -14.19 -5.47
C MET A 59 -11.78 -13.02 -5.34
N LEU A 60 -11.28 -12.76 -4.13
CA LEU A 60 -10.35 -11.68 -3.89
C LEU A 60 -9.04 -11.88 -4.64
N ARG A 61 -8.50 -13.12 -4.67
CA ARG A 61 -7.33 -13.43 -5.50
C ARG A 61 -7.60 -13.09 -6.96
N SER A 62 -8.73 -13.49 -7.51
CA SER A 62 -9.07 -13.23 -8.92
C SER A 62 -9.16 -11.73 -9.22
N ALA A 63 -9.78 -10.95 -8.33
CA ALA A 63 -9.83 -9.50 -8.44
C ALA A 63 -8.43 -8.86 -8.38
N VAL A 64 -7.57 -9.28 -7.45
CA VAL A 64 -6.20 -8.78 -7.33
C VAL A 64 -5.38 -9.06 -8.60
N ILE A 65 -5.47 -10.27 -9.16
CA ILE A 65 -4.81 -10.60 -10.44
C ILE A 65 -5.33 -9.72 -11.57
N PHE A 66 -6.67 -9.55 -11.65
CA PHE A 66 -7.29 -8.71 -12.66
C PHE A 66 -6.81 -7.25 -12.60
N TYR A 67 -6.63 -6.70 -11.40
CA TYR A 67 -6.12 -5.33 -11.22
C TYR A 67 -4.61 -5.18 -11.48
N GLY A 68 -3.88 -6.28 -11.70
CA GLY A 68 -2.45 -6.27 -12.04
C GLY A 68 -1.51 -6.77 -10.93
N GLY A 69 -2.04 -7.35 -9.86
CA GLY A 69 -1.25 -8.08 -8.86
C GLY A 69 -0.72 -9.41 -9.40
N GLY A 70 0.37 -9.90 -8.81
CA GLY A 70 1.08 -11.12 -9.25
C GLY A 70 0.69 -12.37 -8.44
N GLN A 71 1.25 -12.51 -7.25
CA GLN A 71 0.89 -13.58 -6.30
C GLN A 71 0.11 -12.99 -5.15
N VAL A 72 -0.76 -13.78 -4.52
CA VAL A 72 -1.58 -13.34 -3.37
C VAL A 72 -1.48 -14.39 -2.26
N GLY A 73 -1.20 -13.94 -1.04
CA GLY A 73 -1.24 -14.73 0.19
C GLY A 73 -2.24 -14.12 1.17
N PHE A 74 -2.81 -14.95 2.04
CA PHE A 74 -3.82 -14.55 3.02
C PHE A 74 -3.37 -14.96 4.42
N GLY A 75 -3.78 -14.18 5.42
CA GLY A 75 -3.49 -14.41 6.82
C GLY A 75 -4.61 -13.91 7.72
N VAL A 76 -4.63 -14.39 8.95
CA VAL A 76 -5.54 -13.93 9.99
C VAL A 76 -4.76 -13.00 10.92
N ILE A 77 -5.29 -11.82 11.21
CA ILE A 77 -4.72 -10.93 12.22
C ILE A 77 -5.30 -11.34 13.58
N ASP A 78 -4.59 -12.22 14.27
CA ASP A 78 -4.87 -12.62 15.65
C ASP A 78 -4.20 -11.66 16.66
N GLN A 79 -4.38 -11.93 17.96
CA GLN A 79 -3.78 -11.10 19.01
C GLN A 79 -2.24 -11.04 18.92
N LYS A 80 -1.59 -12.14 18.54
CA LYS A 80 -0.13 -12.18 18.41
C LYS A 80 0.34 -11.27 17.27
N ILE A 81 -0.36 -11.26 16.14
CA ILE A 81 -0.06 -10.35 15.02
C ILE A 81 -0.29 -8.90 15.44
N LYS A 82 -1.39 -8.59 16.13
CA LYS A 82 -1.67 -7.25 16.68
C LYS A 82 -0.55 -6.77 17.61
N ASP A 83 -0.06 -7.64 18.49
CA ASP A 83 0.93 -7.28 19.52
C ASP A 83 2.37 -7.24 19.01
N LYS A 84 2.69 -8.00 17.95
CA LYS A 84 4.09 -8.25 17.54
C LYS A 84 4.45 -7.80 16.13
N LEU A 85 3.49 -7.71 15.21
CA LEU A 85 3.77 -7.38 13.81
C LEU A 85 3.20 -6.04 13.38
N VAL A 86 2.15 -5.53 14.02
CA VAL A 86 1.66 -4.18 13.75
C VAL A 86 2.63 -3.17 14.35
N PHE A 87 3.13 -2.25 13.53
CA PHE A 87 3.99 -1.18 13.99
C PHE A 87 3.25 -0.26 14.95
N THR A 88 3.93 0.25 15.98
CA THR A 88 3.34 1.25 16.89
C THR A 88 3.03 2.55 16.17
N ASN A 89 3.93 2.98 15.28
CA ASN A 89 3.83 4.22 14.53
C ASN A 89 4.06 3.96 13.05
N HIS A 90 3.29 4.64 12.22
CA HIS A 90 3.54 4.71 10.80
C HIS A 90 4.85 5.44 10.53
N LYS A 91 5.64 4.93 9.59
CA LYS A 91 6.91 5.56 9.17
C LYS A 91 6.70 7.01 8.72
N GLY A 92 5.71 7.22 7.85
CA GLY A 92 5.31 8.51 7.30
C GLY A 92 6.47 9.44 6.94
N ALA A 93 6.25 10.75 7.11
CA ALA A 93 7.28 11.77 6.96
C ALA A 93 8.17 11.91 8.23
N ALA A 94 7.80 11.22 9.31
CA ALA A 94 8.59 11.15 10.55
C ALA A 94 9.99 10.52 10.33
N ASN A 95 10.18 9.72 9.27
CA ASN A 95 11.47 9.14 8.89
C ASN A 95 12.32 10.03 7.95
N SER A 96 12.05 11.34 7.88
CA SER A 96 12.87 12.28 7.11
C SER A 96 14.22 12.54 7.79
N ILE A 97 15.27 12.86 6.99
CA ILE A 97 16.59 13.25 7.50
C ILE A 97 16.53 14.48 8.43
N GLY A 98 15.50 15.33 8.28
CA GLY A 98 15.31 16.50 9.14
C GLY A 98 15.07 16.17 10.62
N PHE A 99 14.71 14.92 10.94
CA PHE A 99 14.45 14.48 12.31
C PHE A 99 15.57 13.62 12.90
N VAL A 100 16.71 13.48 12.20
CA VAL A 100 17.90 12.79 12.76
C VAL A 100 18.41 13.55 13.99
N GLU A 101 18.54 14.88 13.90
CA GLU A 101 19.01 15.73 15.00
C GLU A 101 17.84 16.41 15.76
N ASN A 102 16.60 16.33 15.25
CA ASN A 102 15.44 17.04 15.78
C ASN A 102 14.32 16.07 16.23
N PHE A 103 14.68 15.06 16.99
CA PHE A 103 13.72 14.10 17.53
C PHE A 103 13.02 14.65 18.79
N PRO A 104 11.71 14.39 19.00
CA PRO A 104 10.81 13.60 18.16
C PRO A 104 10.12 14.39 17.03
N PRO A 105 9.80 13.73 15.90
CA PRO A 105 8.96 14.34 14.86
C PRO A 105 7.53 14.61 15.38
N PRO A 106 6.80 15.59 14.81
CA PRO A 106 5.41 15.82 15.13
C PRO A 106 4.55 14.55 14.96
N PRO A 107 3.65 14.22 15.89
CA PRO A 107 2.85 12.98 15.83
C PRO A 107 2.04 12.80 14.54
N ALA A 108 1.59 13.89 13.91
CA ALA A 108 0.86 13.84 12.65
C ALA A 108 1.69 13.28 11.47
N LEU A 109 3.03 13.34 11.55
CA LEU A 109 3.93 12.82 10.52
C LEU A 109 4.25 11.33 10.69
N GLY A 110 3.95 10.76 11.86
CA GLY A 110 4.20 9.36 12.23
C GLY A 110 3.03 8.79 13.03
N LYS A 111 1.84 8.82 12.42
CA LYS A 111 0.57 8.47 13.09
C LYS A 111 0.63 7.11 13.77
N SER A 112 0.08 7.00 14.97
CA SER A 112 0.05 5.73 15.72
C SER A 112 -1.00 4.78 15.16
N TYR A 113 -0.70 3.48 15.12
CA TYR A 113 -1.72 2.46 14.86
C TYR A 113 -2.37 2.06 16.18
N LEU A 114 -3.70 2.12 16.25
CA LEU A 114 -4.47 1.81 17.45
C LEU A 114 -5.54 0.77 17.15
N PHE A 115 -5.84 -0.06 18.15
CA PHE A 115 -7.00 -0.95 18.15
C PHE A 115 -8.02 -0.44 19.15
N GLU A 116 -9.16 0.03 18.67
CA GLU A 116 -10.22 0.62 19.49
C GLU A 116 -11.52 -0.17 19.32
N ASP A 117 -12.39 -0.13 20.33
CA ASP A 117 -13.74 -0.74 20.25
C ASP A 117 -14.66 0.15 19.40
N VAL A 118 -14.50 0.03 18.07
CA VAL A 118 -15.25 0.79 17.07
C VAL A 118 -15.82 -0.16 16.02
N GLU A 119 -16.98 0.18 15.45
CA GLU A 119 -17.59 -0.65 14.41
C GLU A 119 -16.77 -0.67 13.12
N GLN A 120 -16.19 0.48 12.77
CA GLN A 120 -15.33 0.67 11.61
C GLN A 120 -14.11 1.51 12.00
N GLY A 121 -12.94 1.10 11.53
CA GLY A 121 -11.71 1.88 11.66
C GLY A 121 -11.76 3.18 10.85
N TYR A 122 -10.85 4.09 11.20
CA TYR A 122 -10.80 5.43 10.61
C TYR A 122 -9.38 6.00 10.64
N GLU A 123 -9.15 7.05 9.86
CA GLU A 123 -7.93 7.85 9.91
C GLU A 123 -8.18 9.13 10.71
N GLY A 124 -7.51 9.27 11.86
CA GLY A 124 -7.53 10.48 12.67
C GLY A 124 -6.41 11.46 12.29
N ALA A 125 -6.33 12.57 13.02
CA ALA A 125 -5.27 13.57 12.82
C ALA A 125 -3.87 13.01 13.13
N THR A 126 -3.76 12.17 14.15
CA THR A 126 -2.49 11.59 14.65
C THR A 126 -2.51 10.07 14.76
N THR A 127 -3.59 9.42 14.31
CA THR A 127 -3.82 7.98 14.49
C THR A 127 -4.39 7.32 13.25
N PHE A 128 -4.09 6.03 13.08
CA PHE A 128 -4.82 5.10 12.25
C PHE A 128 -5.50 4.09 13.18
N VAL A 129 -6.82 4.03 13.15
CA VAL A 129 -7.59 3.20 14.07
C VAL A 129 -8.15 1.99 13.34
N LEU A 130 -7.95 0.82 13.91
CA LEU A 130 -8.54 -0.44 13.52
C LEU A 130 -9.53 -0.92 14.59
N PRO A 131 -10.58 -1.68 14.21
CA PRO A 131 -11.51 -2.24 15.18
C PRO A 131 -10.86 -3.37 15.99
N SER A 132 -10.94 -3.29 17.31
CA SER A 132 -10.44 -4.32 18.24
C SER A 132 -11.40 -5.50 18.35
N ASN A 133 -12.69 -5.24 18.20
CA ASN A 133 -13.82 -6.15 18.41
C ASN A 133 -14.26 -6.92 17.14
N LYS A 134 -13.56 -6.75 16.01
CA LYS A 134 -13.81 -7.48 14.75
C LYS A 134 -12.65 -8.42 14.44
N GLN A 135 -12.97 -9.57 13.84
CA GLN A 135 -11.93 -10.41 13.23
C GLN A 135 -11.36 -9.67 12.01
N LEU A 136 -10.04 -9.46 12.04
CA LEU A 136 -9.30 -8.85 10.95
C LEU A 136 -8.56 -9.92 10.15
N TYR A 137 -8.47 -9.71 8.85
CA TYR A 137 -7.74 -10.56 7.92
C TYR A 137 -6.71 -9.71 7.20
N GLU A 138 -5.57 -10.29 6.90
CA GLU A 138 -4.58 -9.70 6.02
C GLU A 138 -4.53 -10.45 4.69
N PHE A 139 -4.12 -9.73 3.66
CA PHE A 139 -3.64 -10.34 2.44
C PHE A 139 -2.47 -9.53 1.92
N CYS A 140 -1.50 -10.23 1.35
CA CYS A 140 -0.32 -9.65 0.74
C CYS A 140 -0.32 -10.02 -0.73
N PHE A 141 0.11 -9.11 -1.59
CA PHE A 141 0.28 -9.40 -3.00
C PHE A 141 1.60 -8.86 -3.54
N THR A 142 2.11 -9.50 -4.60
CA THR A 142 3.32 -9.06 -5.29
C THR A 142 2.97 -8.17 -6.48
N VAL A 143 3.83 -7.21 -6.80
CA VAL A 143 3.75 -6.43 -8.04
C VAL A 143 4.96 -6.81 -8.91
N PRO A 144 4.74 -7.37 -10.11
CA PRO A 144 5.84 -7.77 -10.99
C PRO A 144 6.75 -6.60 -11.35
N MET A 145 8.06 -6.83 -11.27
CA MET A 145 9.09 -5.89 -11.70
C MET A 145 9.83 -6.44 -12.93
N SER A 146 10.24 -5.56 -13.85
CA SER A 146 11.07 -5.94 -15.00
C SER A 146 12.43 -6.46 -14.53
N LYS A 147 12.65 -7.77 -14.67
CA LYS A 147 13.90 -8.43 -14.28
C LYS A 147 15.09 -7.95 -15.10
N ASP A 148 14.90 -7.75 -16.39
CA ASP A 148 15.98 -7.35 -17.31
C ASP A 148 16.44 -5.93 -17.01
N MET A 149 15.50 -5.01 -16.76
CA MET A 149 15.82 -3.64 -16.37
C MET A 149 16.47 -3.59 -14.99
N PHE A 150 15.98 -4.35 -14.01
CA PHE A 150 16.52 -4.34 -12.65
C PHE A 150 17.95 -4.91 -12.58
N ARG A 151 18.34 -5.80 -13.51
CA ARG A 151 19.67 -6.40 -13.58
C ARG A 151 20.67 -5.61 -14.45
N THR A 152 20.32 -4.40 -14.87
CA THR A 152 21.26 -3.48 -15.53
C THR A 152 22.32 -2.96 -14.55
N ALA A 153 23.24 -2.11 -15.02
CA ALA A 153 24.33 -1.57 -14.21
C ALA A 153 23.83 -1.00 -12.88
N ASN A 154 24.60 -1.26 -11.80
CA ASN A 154 24.28 -0.81 -10.45
C ASN A 154 24.09 0.72 -10.42
N GLU A 155 23.07 1.16 -9.69
CA GLU A 155 22.68 2.58 -9.57
C GLU A 155 22.32 3.30 -10.89
N SER A 156 22.07 2.55 -11.98
CA SER A 156 21.58 3.12 -13.22
C SER A 156 20.13 3.61 -13.09
N GLN A 157 19.78 4.63 -13.88
CA GLN A 157 18.42 5.11 -14.01
C GLN A 157 17.47 4.03 -14.56
N ILE A 158 17.97 3.07 -15.35
CA ILE A 158 17.16 1.95 -15.88
C ILE A 158 16.77 0.99 -14.75
N MET A 159 17.73 0.57 -13.92
CA MET A 159 17.46 -0.22 -12.71
C MET A 159 16.48 0.51 -11.79
N TYR A 160 16.72 1.80 -11.55
CA TYR A 160 15.87 2.63 -10.70
C TYR A 160 14.44 2.76 -11.26
N SER A 161 14.28 2.89 -12.58
CA SER A 161 12.98 2.91 -13.26
C SER A 161 12.19 1.62 -13.00
N ALA A 162 12.86 0.46 -13.07
CA ALA A 162 12.25 -0.83 -12.75
C ALA A 162 11.72 -0.85 -11.31
N ASN A 163 12.54 -0.42 -10.36
CA ASN A 163 12.17 -0.35 -8.95
C ASN A 163 10.99 0.62 -8.70
N LEU A 164 11.00 1.82 -9.30
CA LEU A 164 9.91 2.78 -9.13
C LEU A 164 8.59 2.28 -9.72
N SER A 165 8.65 1.63 -10.89
CA SER A 165 7.45 1.22 -11.62
C SER A 165 6.49 0.36 -10.79
N ARG A 166 7.00 -0.51 -9.90
CA ARG A 166 6.16 -1.38 -9.06
C ARG A 166 5.35 -0.60 -8.02
N TYR A 167 5.90 0.49 -7.48
CA TYR A 167 5.21 1.31 -6.50
C TYR A 167 4.15 2.21 -7.14
N ARG A 168 4.41 2.69 -8.36
CA ARG A 168 3.40 3.36 -9.18
C ARG A 168 2.21 2.45 -9.45
N LEU A 169 2.48 1.20 -9.86
CA LEU A 169 1.42 0.23 -10.14
C LEU A 169 0.68 -0.17 -8.86
N PHE A 170 1.41 -0.39 -7.75
CA PHE A 170 0.85 -0.71 -6.44
C PHE A 170 -0.24 0.27 -6.02
N GLY A 171 -0.02 1.59 -6.19
CA GLY A 171 -1.02 2.59 -5.81
C GLY A 171 -2.36 2.40 -6.54
N ASN A 172 -2.32 2.14 -7.84
CA ASN A 172 -3.51 1.87 -8.63
C ASN A 172 -4.18 0.55 -8.21
N ILE A 173 -3.38 -0.52 -8.03
CA ILE A 173 -3.87 -1.83 -7.61
C ILE A 173 -4.57 -1.75 -6.24
N GLN A 174 -3.94 -1.11 -5.26
CA GLN A 174 -4.50 -0.95 -3.92
C GLN A 174 -5.84 -0.22 -3.95
N ASN A 175 -5.92 0.91 -4.67
CA ASN A 175 -7.17 1.68 -4.75
C ASN A 175 -8.30 0.85 -5.36
N CYS A 176 -8.03 0.09 -6.43
CA CYS A 176 -9.02 -0.80 -7.02
C CYS A 176 -9.49 -1.91 -6.06
N ILE A 177 -8.56 -2.50 -5.29
CA ILE A 177 -8.89 -3.53 -4.30
C ILE A 177 -9.73 -2.94 -3.15
N GLN A 178 -9.38 -1.76 -2.66
CA GLN A 178 -10.13 -1.09 -1.59
C GLN A 178 -11.56 -0.78 -2.03
N GLU A 179 -11.75 -0.28 -3.26
CA GLU A 179 -13.08 -0.03 -3.81
C GLU A 179 -13.85 -1.34 -4.08
N PHE A 180 -13.18 -2.40 -4.57
CA PHE A 180 -13.80 -3.71 -4.75
C PHE A 180 -14.36 -4.26 -3.43
N ILE A 181 -13.54 -4.28 -2.38
CA ILE A 181 -13.95 -4.77 -1.05
C ILE A 181 -15.05 -3.87 -0.46
N ARG A 182 -14.97 -2.56 -0.67
CA ARG A 182 -16.02 -1.60 -0.29
C ARG A 182 -17.35 -1.90 -0.96
N SER A 183 -17.34 -2.21 -2.25
CA SER A 183 -18.55 -2.55 -3.02
C SER A 183 -19.21 -3.86 -2.56
N LEU A 184 -18.44 -4.75 -1.91
CA LEU A 184 -18.96 -5.96 -1.26
C LEU A 184 -19.54 -5.70 0.14
N GLY A 185 -19.31 -4.49 0.70
CA GLY A 185 -19.80 -4.07 2.01
C GLY A 185 -18.81 -4.21 3.16
N TYR A 186 -17.52 -4.36 2.86
CA TYR A 186 -16.46 -4.48 3.86
C TYR A 186 -15.48 -3.30 3.79
N THR A 187 -14.72 -3.08 4.86
CA THR A 187 -13.65 -2.06 4.88
C THR A 187 -12.30 -2.71 4.59
N CYS A 188 -11.53 -2.13 3.66
CA CYS A 188 -10.16 -2.54 3.37
C CYS A 188 -9.19 -1.43 3.76
N TYR A 189 -8.32 -1.73 4.72
CA TYR A 189 -7.24 -0.84 5.14
C TYR A 189 -6.00 -1.10 4.28
N GLY A 190 -5.44 -0.04 3.72
CA GLY A 190 -4.29 -0.10 2.82
C GLY A 190 -3.06 0.59 3.39
N TYR A 191 -2.01 0.67 2.58
CA TYR A 191 -0.86 1.50 2.87
C TYR A 191 -1.30 2.97 2.85
N ALA A 192 -0.97 3.72 3.90
CA ALA A 192 -1.32 5.12 4.02
C ALA A 192 -0.38 6.04 3.23
N SER A 193 0.79 5.52 2.85
CA SER A 193 1.74 6.20 1.97
C SER A 193 2.37 5.16 1.04
N PRO A 194 2.86 5.56 -0.13
CA PRO A 194 3.68 4.68 -0.95
C PRO A 194 4.79 4.04 -0.10
N PHE A 195 5.15 2.79 -0.39
CA PHE A 195 6.24 2.05 0.27
C PHE A 195 6.10 1.74 1.77
N SER A 196 5.00 2.06 2.45
CA SER A 196 4.89 1.85 3.90
C SER A 196 3.49 1.46 4.34
N GLY A 197 3.39 0.28 4.96
CA GLY A 197 2.18 -0.23 5.57
C GLY A 197 2.31 -0.38 7.08
N MET A 198 1.26 -0.93 7.69
CA MET A 198 1.17 -1.14 9.15
C MET A 198 1.97 -2.35 9.67
N MET A 199 2.36 -3.27 8.80
CA MET A 199 3.07 -4.50 9.14
C MET A 199 4.35 -4.63 8.30
N PRO A 200 5.36 -5.39 8.75
CA PRO A 200 6.58 -5.62 8.01
C PRO A 200 6.30 -6.41 6.73
N ALA A 201 6.14 -5.66 5.64
CA ALA A 201 6.14 -6.17 4.29
C ALA A 201 7.04 -5.25 3.47
N ILE A 202 8.21 -5.75 3.08
CA ILE A 202 9.08 -5.03 2.15
C ILE A 202 8.71 -5.47 0.75
N ALA A 203 8.56 -4.51 -0.17
CA ALA A 203 8.53 -4.84 -1.59
C ALA A 203 9.92 -5.39 -1.97
N SER A 204 10.00 -6.69 -2.25
CA SER A 204 11.17 -7.34 -2.83
C SER A 204 11.30 -7.02 -4.31
#